data_AF-E6N2V1-F1
#
_entry.id   AF-E6N2V1-F1
#
_cell.length_a   1.000
_cell.length_b   1.000
_cell.length_c   1.000
_cell.angle_alpha   90.00
_cell.angle_beta   90.00
_cell.angle_gamma   90.00
#
_symmetry.space_group_name_H-M   'P 1'
#
loop_
_entity.id
_entity.type
_entity.pdbx_description
1 polymer ?
#
loop_
_entity_poly.entity_id
_entity_poly.type
_entity_poly.pdbx_seq_one_letter_code
_entity_poly.pdbx_strand_id
1 'polypeptide(L)'
;MEPWSTAIVSLTLLYSSYLDIKKREVDDIVWVIPSILGLLLNLYTVYVVGFDYLVRYGAAVLVSAGVGFALYFAGLYGGADAKALVTIALVQPFSYTGLQLHGVTSLTVLTNGMIFSLSLPVFFMAFNSYRLLRGEKIFSGFDGEKSLRKLAALFLGTRMRNAAGKNFWGVIESIENGVRRFRFNIGIEELEKVDRDDVWVTPGIPLLVFFTVGYFFNLFAGEVMAYLFRSLAPNPT
;
A
#
# COMPACT_ATOMS: atom_id res chain seq x y z
N MET A 1 -24.94 -13.51 0.65
CA MET A 1 -24.51 -12.19 1.19
C MET A 1 -23.22 -11.71 0.53
N GLU A 2 -22.31 -12.64 0.22
CA GLU A 2 -21.10 -12.46 -0.62
C GLU A 2 -21.16 -11.40 -1.73
N PRO A 3 -22.16 -11.38 -2.65
CA PRO A 3 -22.14 -10.41 -3.76
C PRO A 3 -22.33 -8.96 -3.29
N TRP A 4 -23.10 -8.73 -2.22
CA TRP A 4 -23.33 -7.39 -1.68
C TRP A 4 -22.10 -6.86 -0.94
N SER A 5 -21.50 -7.69 -0.07
CA SER A 5 -20.25 -7.35 0.61
C SER A 5 -19.14 -7.05 -0.40
N THR A 6 -19.02 -7.88 -1.43
CA THR A 6 -18.04 -7.69 -2.51
C THR A 6 -18.26 -6.38 -3.26
N ALA A 7 -19.51 -6.06 -3.60
CA ALA A 7 -19.84 -4.79 -4.27
C ALA A 7 -19.50 -3.58 -3.38
N ILE A 8 -19.84 -3.61 -2.09
CA ILE A 8 -19.56 -2.53 -1.14
C ILE A 8 -18.05 -2.30 -1.02
N VAL A 9 -17.26 -3.35 -0.79
CA VAL A 9 -15.80 -3.22 -0.67
C VAL A 9 -15.19 -2.75 -1.98
N SER A 10 -15.58 -3.32 -3.12
CA SER A 10 -15.08 -2.93 -4.45
C SER A 10 -15.33 -1.45 -4.73
N LEU A 11 -16.55 -0.96 -4.52
CA LEU A 11 -16.90 0.44 -4.75
C LEU A 11 -16.16 1.37 -3.79
N THR A 12 -16.04 0.98 -2.51
CA THR A 12 -15.31 1.75 -1.49
C THR A 12 -13.85 1.89 -1.88
N LEU A 13 -13.18 0.79 -2.23
CA LEU A 13 -11.77 0.78 -2.59
C LEU A 13 -11.46 1.51 -3.91
N LEU A 14 -12.32 1.35 -4.93
CA LEU A 14 -12.19 2.10 -6.19
C LEU A 14 -12.34 3.60 -5.95
N TYR A 15 -13.33 4.01 -5.15
CA TYR A 15 -13.56 5.41 -4.84
C TYR A 15 -12.45 6.01 -3.97
N SER A 16 -12.03 5.31 -2.91
CA SER A 16 -10.93 5.76 -2.05
C SER A 16 -9.61 5.83 -2.81
N SER A 17 -9.35 4.91 -3.73
CA SER A 17 -8.19 4.95 -4.62
C SER A 17 -8.20 6.15 -5.55
N TYR A 18 -9.36 6.47 -6.11
CA TYR A 18 -9.53 7.67 -6.94
C TYR A 18 -9.22 8.94 -6.14
N LEU A 19 -9.75 9.04 -4.91
CA LEU A 19 -9.50 10.17 -4.03
C LEU A 19 -8.02 10.25 -3.60
N ASP A 20 -7.39 9.13 -3.27
CA ASP A 20 -5.98 9.09 -2.91
C ASP A 20 -5.09 9.57 -4.06
N ILE A 21 -5.32 9.10 -5.29
CA ILE A 21 -4.57 9.58 -6.48
C ILE A 21 -4.77 11.08 -6.69
N LYS A 22 -6.00 11.58 -6.55
CA LYS A 22 -6.35 12.96 -6.92
C LYS A 22 -6.01 13.99 -5.85
N LYS A 23 -6.22 13.64 -4.58
CA LYS A 23 -6.20 14.57 -3.44
C LYS A 23 -5.24 14.14 -2.32
N ARG A 24 -4.80 12.88 -2.28
CA ARG A 24 -4.05 12.25 -1.16
C ARG A 24 -4.74 12.28 0.19
N GLU A 25 -6.03 12.56 0.20
CA GLU A 25 -6.84 12.61 1.40
C GLU A 25 -8.18 11.92 1.11
N VAL A 26 -8.61 11.10 2.06
CA VAL A 26 -9.89 10.37 1.98
C VAL A 26 -10.68 10.68 3.24
N ASP A 27 -11.84 11.30 3.05
CA ASP A 27 -12.72 11.70 4.16
C ASP A 27 -13.22 10.49 4.95
N ASP A 28 -13.41 10.66 6.25
CA ASP A 28 -13.79 9.57 7.15
C ASP A 28 -15.14 8.93 6.81
N ILE A 29 -16.03 9.70 6.21
CA ILE A 29 -17.35 9.22 5.78
C ILE A 29 -17.27 8.09 4.76
N VAL A 30 -16.19 8.04 3.97
CA VAL A 30 -15.94 6.98 2.96
C VAL A 30 -15.78 5.62 3.63
N TRP A 31 -15.34 5.58 4.90
CA TRP A 31 -15.14 4.35 5.66
C TRP A 31 -16.36 4.03 6.54
N VAL A 32 -16.98 5.06 7.13
CA VAL A 32 -18.08 4.90 8.10
C VAL A 32 -19.32 4.28 7.46
N ILE A 33 -19.77 4.80 6.32
CA ILE A 33 -20.98 4.31 5.65
C ILE A 33 -20.87 2.81 5.28
N PRO A 34 -19.84 2.37 4.52
CA PRO A 34 -19.71 0.96 4.18
C PRO A 34 -19.50 0.09 5.42
N SER A 35 -18.78 0.57 6.44
CA SER A 35 -18.61 -0.17 7.70
C SER A 35 -19.93 -0.45 8.41
N ILE A 36 -20.84 0.53 8.48
CA ILE A 36 -22.18 0.35 9.07
C ILE A 36 -22.98 -0.68 8.25
N LEU A 37 -22.98 -0.55 6.92
CA LEU A 37 -23.67 -1.51 6.05
C LEU A 37 -23.11 -2.93 6.20
N GLY A 38 -21.79 -3.06 6.24
CA GLY A 38 -21.08 -4.31 6.47
C GLY A 38 -21.43 -4.93 7.81
N LEU A 39 -21.46 -4.13 8.88
CA LEU A 39 -21.85 -4.59 10.20
C LEU A 39 -23.29 -5.12 10.21
N LEU A 40 -24.24 -4.41 9.62
CA LEU A 40 -25.64 -4.85 9.53
C LEU A 40 -25.78 -6.16 8.76
N LEU A 41 -25.05 -6.31 7.64
CA LEU A 41 -25.01 -7.56 6.88
C LEU A 41 -24.44 -8.71 7.73
N ASN A 42 -23.32 -8.50 8.40
CA ASN A 42 -22.69 -9.55 9.19
C ASN A 42 -23.47 -9.89 10.47
N LEU A 43 -24.20 -8.95 11.06
CA LEU A 43 -25.13 -9.23 12.17
C LEU A 43 -26.29 -10.13 11.73
N TYR A 44 -26.81 -9.95 10.51
CA TYR A 44 -27.78 -10.88 9.96
C TYR A 44 -27.16 -12.27 9.73
N THR A 45 -25.91 -12.36 9.25
CA THR A 45 -25.20 -13.64 9.16
C THR A 45 -25.04 -14.30 10.54
N VAL A 46 -24.72 -13.53 11.59
CA VAL A 46 -24.67 -14.02 12.97
C VAL A 46 -26.01 -14.60 13.41
N TYR A 47 -27.12 -13.92 13.10
CA TYR A 47 -28.46 -14.41 13.42
C TYR A 47 -28.77 -15.76 12.74
N VAL A 48 -28.33 -15.94 11.49
CA VAL A 48 -28.59 -17.17 10.71
C VAL A 48 -27.63 -18.31 11.06
N VAL A 49 -26.33 -18.02 11.23
CA VAL A 49 -25.26 -19.03 11.39
C VAL A 49 -24.99 -19.35 12.87
N GLY A 50 -25.23 -18.38 13.76
CA GLY A 50 -25.07 -18.54 15.20
C GLY A 50 -23.78 -17.94 15.77
N PHE A 51 -23.56 -18.21 17.06
CA PHE A 51 -22.54 -17.53 17.87
C PHE A 51 -21.09 -17.81 17.46
N ASP A 52 -20.77 -19.00 16.92
CA ASP A 52 -19.42 -19.31 16.44
C ASP A 52 -18.96 -18.33 15.34
N TYR A 53 -19.87 -17.96 14.43
CA TYR A 53 -19.59 -16.96 13.41
C TYR A 53 -19.30 -15.58 14.02
N LEU A 54 -20.04 -15.18 15.06
CA LEU A 54 -19.80 -13.92 15.77
C LEU A 54 -18.39 -13.86 16.37
N VAL A 55 -17.93 -14.96 16.98
CA VAL A 55 -16.59 -15.04 17.58
C VAL A 55 -15.52 -14.87 16.50
N ARG A 56 -15.63 -15.61 15.39
CA ARG A 56 -14.67 -15.53 14.29
C ARG A 56 -14.70 -14.15 13.62
N TYR A 57 -15.88 -13.59 13.37
CA TYR A 57 -16.07 -12.26 12.80
C TYR A 57 -15.43 -11.19 13.68
N GLY A 58 -15.73 -11.21 14.99
CA GLY A 58 -15.13 -10.31 15.96
C GLY A 58 -13.61 -10.43 15.99
N ALA A 59 -13.07 -11.65 15.99
CA ALA A 59 -11.63 -11.89 15.93
C ALA A 59 -10.99 -11.34 14.64
N ALA A 60 -11.61 -11.55 13.48
CA ALA A 60 -11.13 -11.02 12.21
C ALA A 60 -11.07 -9.47 12.22
N VAL A 61 -12.12 -8.82 12.71
CA VAL A 61 -12.17 -7.35 12.85
C VAL A 61 -11.11 -6.86 13.83
N LEU A 62 -10.99 -7.50 15.00
CA LEU A 62 -10.02 -7.13 16.02
C LEU A 62 -8.57 -7.25 15.54
N VAL A 63 -8.21 -8.35 14.89
CA VAL A 63 -6.85 -8.53 14.35
C VAL A 63 -6.60 -7.51 13.23
N SER A 64 -7.58 -7.26 12.37
CA SER A 64 -7.46 -6.28 11.28
C SER A 64 -7.26 -4.86 11.81
N ALA A 65 -8.02 -4.46 12.82
CA ALA A 65 -7.88 -3.18 13.49
C ALA A 65 -6.54 -3.08 14.24
N GLY A 66 -6.18 -4.15 14.96
CA GLY A 66 -4.92 -4.21 15.71
C GLY A 66 -3.71 -4.06 14.79
N VAL A 67 -3.62 -4.85 13.72
CA VAL A 67 -2.55 -4.74 12.72
C VAL A 67 -2.62 -3.39 12.01
N GLY A 68 -3.82 -2.97 11.59
CA GLY A 68 -4.05 -1.73 10.88
C GLY A 68 -3.52 -0.51 11.63
N PHE A 69 -3.97 -0.33 12.86
CA PHE A 69 -3.56 0.80 13.68
C PHE A 69 -2.14 0.65 14.25
N ALA A 70 -1.64 -0.57 14.49
CA ALA A 70 -0.24 -0.76 14.87
C ALA A 70 0.72 -0.26 13.80
N LEU A 71 0.45 -0.56 12.52
CA LEU A 71 1.27 -0.08 11.40
C LEU A 71 1.14 1.44 11.21
N TYR A 72 -0.06 2.00 11.41
CA TYR A 72 -0.26 3.46 11.43
C TYR A 72 0.56 4.13 12.54
N PHE A 73 0.48 3.68 13.78
CA PHE A 73 1.24 4.26 14.89
C PHE A 73 2.75 4.02 14.78
N ALA A 74 3.17 2.99 14.04
CA ALA A 74 4.57 2.78 13.68
C ALA A 74 5.07 3.72 12.56
N GLY A 75 4.19 4.56 11.98
CA GLY A 75 4.53 5.51 10.91
C GLY A 75 4.77 4.87 9.54
N LEU A 76 4.30 3.63 9.34
CA LEU A 76 4.53 2.87 8.10
C LEU A 76 3.56 3.25 6.98
N TYR A 77 2.35 3.70 7.32
CA TYR A 77 1.36 4.23 6.39
C TYR A 77 0.36 5.16 7.07
N GLY A 78 -0.56 5.75 6.31
CA GLY A 78 -1.51 6.74 6.81
C GLY A 78 -2.73 6.13 7.51
N GLY A 79 -3.47 6.97 8.26
CA GLY A 79 -4.69 6.54 8.96
C GLY A 79 -5.80 6.06 8.01
N ALA A 80 -5.84 6.55 6.76
CA ALA A 80 -6.79 6.08 5.75
C ALA A 80 -6.57 4.59 5.41
N ASP A 81 -5.31 4.14 5.35
CA ASP A 81 -4.96 2.74 5.07
C ASP A 81 -5.41 1.82 6.21
N ALA A 82 -5.23 2.25 7.47
CA ALA A 82 -5.75 1.53 8.63
C ALA A 82 -7.28 1.41 8.58
N LYS A 83 -7.98 2.52 8.28
CA LYS A 83 -9.45 2.54 8.16
C LYS A 83 -9.93 1.64 7.02
N ALA A 84 -9.19 1.55 5.91
CA ALA A 84 -9.52 0.64 4.81
C ALA A 84 -9.50 -0.82 5.27
N LEU A 85 -8.47 -1.26 5.99
CA LEU A 85 -8.38 -2.64 6.50
C LEU A 85 -9.52 -2.99 7.45
N VAL A 86 -9.87 -2.07 8.36
CA VAL A 86 -11.01 -2.23 9.27
C VAL A 86 -12.32 -2.31 8.50
N THR A 87 -12.52 -1.43 7.52
CA THR A 87 -13.73 -1.41 6.68
C THR A 87 -13.87 -2.72 5.91
N ILE A 88 -12.81 -3.23 5.31
CA ILE A 88 -12.82 -4.52 4.61
C ILE A 88 -13.22 -5.64 5.59
N ALA A 89 -12.61 -5.69 6.77
CA ALA A 89 -12.91 -6.72 7.77
C ALA A 89 -14.37 -6.66 8.27
N LEU A 90 -14.93 -5.44 8.41
CA LEU A 90 -16.32 -5.24 8.82
C LEU A 90 -17.32 -5.64 7.75
N VAL A 91 -16.98 -5.51 6.47
CA VAL A 91 -17.89 -5.76 5.34
C VAL A 91 -17.75 -7.18 4.79
N GLN A 92 -16.53 -7.63 4.54
CA GLN A 92 -16.20 -8.94 3.98
C GLN A 92 -15.06 -9.59 4.79
N PRO A 93 -15.35 -10.16 5.97
CA PRO A 93 -14.33 -10.61 6.91
C PRO A 93 -13.48 -11.78 6.40
N PHE A 94 -14.05 -12.65 5.58
CA PHE A 94 -13.40 -13.89 5.13
C PHE A 94 -13.38 -14.01 3.60
N SER A 95 -12.31 -14.62 3.09
CA SER A 95 -12.13 -14.95 1.68
C SER A 95 -11.67 -16.39 1.57
N TYR A 96 -12.26 -17.12 0.62
CA TYR A 96 -11.97 -18.54 0.39
C TYR A 96 -11.58 -18.83 -1.06
N THR A 97 -11.44 -17.80 -1.90
CA THR A 97 -11.03 -17.99 -3.29
C THR A 97 -9.54 -18.35 -3.38
N GLY A 98 -9.22 -19.37 -4.17
CA GLY A 98 -7.83 -19.77 -4.42
C GLY A 98 -7.10 -20.27 -3.16
N LEU A 99 -5.77 -20.19 -3.18
CA LEU A 99 -4.97 -20.46 -1.98
C LEU A 99 -5.05 -19.28 -1.01
N GLN A 100 -5.18 -19.60 0.28
CA GLN A 100 -5.27 -18.65 1.38
C GLN A 100 -4.39 -19.16 2.52
N LEU A 101 -3.64 -18.27 3.19
CA LEU A 101 -2.88 -18.63 4.38
C LEU A 101 -3.79 -18.72 5.62
N HIS A 102 -4.57 -17.66 5.84
CA HIS A 102 -5.45 -17.53 7.01
C HIS A 102 -6.89 -17.16 6.64
N GLY A 103 -7.16 -16.71 5.41
CA GLY A 103 -8.50 -16.44 4.88
C GLY A 103 -9.20 -15.20 5.46
N VAL A 104 -8.45 -14.30 6.13
CA VAL A 104 -8.98 -13.03 6.67
C VAL A 104 -8.75 -11.96 5.61
N THR A 105 -9.83 -11.51 4.98
CA THR A 105 -9.76 -10.75 3.71
C THR A 105 -8.89 -9.50 3.81
N SER A 106 -9.06 -8.70 4.85
CA SER A 106 -8.29 -7.47 5.09
C SER A 106 -6.78 -7.72 5.15
N LEU A 107 -6.34 -8.77 5.86
CA LEU A 107 -4.93 -9.12 5.97
C LEU A 107 -4.39 -9.68 4.65
N THR A 108 -5.18 -10.45 3.91
CA THR A 108 -4.82 -10.90 2.56
C THR A 108 -4.70 -9.71 1.60
N VAL A 109 -5.59 -8.72 1.71
CA VAL A 109 -5.51 -7.47 0.93
C VAL A 109 -4.27 -6.68 1.27
N LEU A 110 -3.92 -6.59 2.56
CA LEU A 110 -2.71 -5.95 3.04
C LEU A 110 -1.47 -6.62 2.43
N THR A 111 -1.33 -7.95 2.54
CA THR A 111 -0.15 -8.66 2.04
C THR A 111 -0.06 -8.62 0.51
N ASN A 112 -1.17 -8.87 -0.19
CA ASN A 112 -1.21 -8.74 -1.66
C ASN A 112 -0.84 -7.31 -2.09
N GLY A 113 -1.45 -6.30 -1.47
CA GLY A 113 -1.18 -4.90 -1.79
C GLY A 113 0.26 -4.50 -1.53
N MET A 114 0.85 -4.91 -0.41
CA MET A 114 2.27 -4.69 -0.12
C MET A 114 3.17 -5.32 -1.20
N ILE A 115 2.90 -6.56 -1.61
CA ILE A 115 3.65 -7.23 -2.68
C ILE A 115 3.50 -6.47 -4.00
N PHE A 116 2.28 -6.08 -4.39
CA PHE A 116 2.06 -5.32 -5.62
C PHE A 116 2.69 -3.92 -5.58
N SER A 117 2.82 -3.30 -4.42
CA SER A 117 3.50 -2.01 -4.26
C SER A 117 4.99 -2.06 -4.64
N LEU A 118 5.62 -3.24 -4.60
CA LEU A 118 6.99 -3.47 -5.07
C LEU A 118 7.17 -3.19 -6.56
N SER A 119 6.08 -3.07 -7.32
CA SER A 119 6.14 -2.59 -8.71
C SER A 119 6.70 -1.17 -8.83
N LEU A 120 6.54 -0.29 -7.82
CA LEU A 120 7.11 1.07 -7.83
C LEU A 120 8.64 1.09 -7.83
N PRO A 121 9.34 0.45 -6.87
CA PRO A 121 10.80 0.44 -6.89
C PRO A 121 11.36 -0.27 -8.13
N VAL A 122 10.69 -1.32 -8.63
CA VAL A 122 11.05 -1.96 -9.90
C VAL A 122 10.90 -1.00 -11.08
N PHE A 123 9.80 -0.24 -11.13
CA PHE A 123 9.59 0.80 -12.15
C PHE A 123 10.67 1.87 -12.10
N PHE A 124 10.99 2.41 -10.91
CA PHE A 124 12.05 3.41 -10.77
C PHE A 124 13.41 2.88 -11.20
N MET A 125 13.75 1.65 -10.80
CA MET A 125 15.00 1.02 -11.19
C MET A 125 15.10 0.95 -12.73
N ALA A 126 14.06 0.45 -13.40
CA ALA A 126 14.01 0.36 -14.85
C ALA A 126 14.09 1.74 -15.52
N PHE A 127 13.30 2.70 -15.03
CA PHE A 127 13.23 4.06 -15.56
C PHE A 127 14.56 4.81 -15.43
N ASN A 128 15.21 4.75 -14.27
CA ASN A 128 16.49 5.41 -14.06
C ASN A 128 17.63 4.72 -14.83
N SER A 129 17.61 3.38 -14.91
CA SER A 129 18.57 2.62 -15.71
C SER A 129 18.46 3.01 -17.19
N TYR A 130 17.24 3.16 -17.70
CA TYR A 130 16.98 3.62 -19.05
C TYR A 130 17.59 5.01 -19.32
N ARG A 131 17.44 5.95 -18.38
CA ARG A 131 18.02 7.29 -18.47
C ARG A 131 19.55 7.27 -18.48
N LEU A 132 20.17 6.42 -17.66
CA LEU A 132 21.62 6.22 -17.65
C LEU A 132 22.13 5.69 -19.01
N LEU A 133 21.41 4.72 -19.60
CA LEU A 133 21.76 4.17 -20.92
C LEU A 133 21.67 5.21 -22.04
N ARG A 134 20.78 6.21 -21.92
CA ARG A 134 20.71 7.37 -22.82
C ARG A 134 21.83 8.41 -22.59
N GLY A 135 22.72 8.18 -21.63
CA GLY A 135 23.79 9.11 -21.28
C GLY A 135 23.34 10.28 -20.40
N GLU A 136 22.15 10.23 -19.80
CA GLU A 136 21.73 11.27 -18.85
C GLU A 136 22.57 11.20 -17.58
N LYS A 137 23.14 12.35 -17.18
CA LYS A 137 23.94 12.48 -15.95
C LYS A 137 23.05 12.63 -14.71
N ILE A 138 22.21 11.64 -14.42
CA ILE A 138 21.24 11.71 -13.30
C ILE A 138 21.94 11.83 -11.93
N PHE A 139 23.17 11.33 -11.79
CA PHE A 139 23.95 11.42 -10.55
C PHE A 139 24.89 12.64 -10.47
N SER A 140 24.80 13.63 -11.37
CA SER A 140 25.67 14.81 -11.27
C SER A 140 25.47 15.54 -9.93
N GLY A 141 26.58 15.85 -9.23
CA GLY A 141 26.55 16.46 -7.89
C GLY A 141 26.54 15.46 -6.73
N PHE A 142 26.38 14.15 -7.00
CA PHE A 142 26.47 13.07 -6.02
C PHE A 142 27.83 12.34 -6.08
N ASP A 143 28.89 13.01 -6.50
CA ASP A 143 30.22 12.41 -6.67
C ASP A 143 30.80 11.87 -5.35
N GLY A 144 30.45 12.51 -4.23
CA GLY A 144 30.83 12.08 -2.88
C GLY A 144 30.01 10.92 -2.29
N GLU A 145 28.96 10.44 -2.98
CA GLU A 145 28.13 9.33 -2.49
C GLU A 145 28.67 7.95 -2.88
N LYS A 146 28.56 6.99 -1.95
CA LYS A 146 28.95 5.60 -2.17
C LYS A 146 28.08 4.96 -3.26
N SER A 147 28.66 4.04 -4.04
CA SER A 147 27.95 3.32 -5.11
C SER A 147 26.70 2.59 -4.62
N LEU A 148 26.70 2.05 -3.39
CA LEU A 148 25.53 1.42 -2.78
C LEU A 148 24.37 2.41 -2.57
N ARG A 149 24.65 3.67 -2.21
CA ARG A 149 23.60 4.69 -2.04
C ARG A 149 23.07 5.17 -3.38
N LYS A 150 23.93 5.27 -4.40
CA LYS A 150 23.50 5.51 -5.78
C LYS A 150 22.60 4.38 -6.29
N LEU A 151 22.96 3.13 -6.01
CA LEU A 151 22.15 1.96 -6.35
C LEU A 151 20.78 2.03 -5.64
N ALA A 152 20.74 2.30 -4.33
CA ALA A 152 19.50 2.46 -3.59
C ALA A 152 18.62 3.58 -4.16
N ALA A 153 19.22 4.73 -4.54
CA ALA A 153 18.51 5.85 -5.14
C ALA A 153 17.80 5.48 -6.46
N LEU A 154 18.33 4.51 -7.23
CA LEU A 154 17.68 4.04 -8.45
C LEU A 154 16.31 3.40 -8.19
N PHE A 155 16.11 2.78 -7.02
CA PHE A 155 14.84 2.16 -6.63
C PHE A 155 13.90 3.15 -5.94
N LEU A 156 14.46 4.09 -5.18
CA LEU A 156 13.68 4.90 -4.23
C LEU A 156 13.13 6.19 -4.82
N GLY A 157 13.45 6.55 -6.06
CA GLY A 157 12.91 7.76 -6.68
C GLY A 157 13.58 8.09 -8.01
N THR A 158 13.46 9.33 -8.46
CA THR A 158 14.13 9.78 -9.68
C THR A 158 14.54 11.24 -9.57
N ARG A 159 15.56 11.65 -10.34
CA ARG A 159 15.94 13.06 -10.46
C ARG A 159 14.98 13.80 -11.38
N MET A 160 14.32 14.81 -10.86
CA MET A 160 13.34 15.62 -11.57
C MET A 160 13.88 17.03 -11.80
N ARG A 161 13.99 17.45 -13.07
CA ARG A 161 14.48 18.79 -13.43
C ARG A 161 13.47 19.90 -13.13
N ASN A 162 12.18 19.65 -13.39
CA ASN A 162 11.10 20.61 -13.16
C ASN A 162 10.21 20.08 -12.03
N ALA A 163 10.72 20.17 -10.80
CA ALA A 163 10.14 19.56 -9.61
C ALA A 163 9.43 20.59 -8.71
N ALA A 164 9.83 21.86 -8.77
CA ALA A 164 9.26 22.92 -7.95
C ALA A 164 7.74 23.00 -8.16
N GLY A 165 6.99 23.00 -7.05
CA GLY A 165 5.53 23.08 -7.07
C GLY A 165 4.81 21.79 -7.50
N LYS A 166 5.52 20.66 -7.68
CA LYS A 166 4.90 19.36 -7.92
C LYS A 166 4.36 18.79 -6.60
N ASN A 167 3.05 18.63 -6.53
CA ASN A 167 2.38 17.98 -5.40
C ASN A 167 2.64 16.46 -5.40
N PHE A 168 2.58 15.86 -4.20
CA PHE A 168 2.66 14.41 -3.96
C PHE A 168 4.04 13.77 -4.21
N TRP A 169 5.07 14.60 -4.32
CA TRP A 169 6.46 14.19 -4.34
C TRP A 169 7.16 14.70 -3.08
N GLY A 170 8.05 13.89 -2.54
CA GLY A 170 8.93 14.24 -1.43
C GLY A 170 10.38 14.30 -1.88
N VAL A 171 11.15 15.21 -1.30
CA VAL A 171 12.59 15.31 -1.53
C VAL A 171 13.33 14.22 -0.76
N ILE A 172 14.22 13.49 -1.43
CA ILE A 172 15.07 12.45 -0.81
C ILE A 172 16.57 12.74 -0.99
N GLU A 173 16.91 14.02 -1.11
CA GLU A 173 18.28 14.52 -1.08
C GLU A 173 18.44 15.67 -0.07
N SER A 174 19.67 15.95 0.30
CA SER A 174 20.12 17.08 1.10
C SER A 174 21.31 17.73 0.43
N ILE A 175 21.54 19.01 0.76
CA ILE A 175 22.75 19.73 0.40
C ILE A 175 23.46 20.06 1.71
N GLU A 176 24.55 19.34 1.99
CA GLU A 176 25.40 19.57 3.16
C GLU A 176 26.73 20.16 2.69
N ASN A 177 27.05 21.39 3.11
CA ASN A 177 28.28 22.10 2.72
C ASN A 177 28.51 22.15 1.19
N GLY A 178 27.44 22.33 0.42
CA GLY A 178 27.50 22.37 -1.05
C GLY A 178 27.60 21.01 -1.74
N VAL A 179 27.62 19.90 -0.98
CA VAL A 179 27.65 18.53 -1.51
C VAL A 179 26.27 17.91 -1.42
N ARG A 180 25.78 17.31 -2.53
CA ARG A 180 24.49 16.60 -2.52
C ARG A 180 24.63 15.21 -1.91
N ARG A 181 23.69 14.85 -1.04
CA ARG A 181 23.63 13.55 -0.36
C ARG A 181 22.22 13.01 -0.32
N PHE A 182 22.05 11.70 -0.41
CA PHE A 182 20.73 11.06 -0.35
C PHE A 182 20.23 10.94 1.09
N ARG A 183 18.98 11.33 1.36
CA ARG A 183 18.30 11.08 2.63
C ARG A 183 17.16 10.09 2.39
N PHE A 184 17.40 8.84 2.73
CA PHE A 184 16.40 7.78 2.66
C PHE A 184 15.71 7.67 4.02
N ASN A 185 14.77 8.57 4.29
CA ASN A 185 13.94 8.44 5.48
C ASN A 185 12.89 7.35 5.26
N ILE A 186 12.64 6.55 6.30
CA ILE A 186 11.77 5.38 6.24
C ILE A 186 10.30 5.77 6.55
N GLY A 187 10.06 6.91 7.20
CA GLY A 187 8.73 7.40 7.55
C GLY A 187 8.08 8.24 6.44
N ILE A 188 6.80 7.99 6.15
CA ILE A 188 6.03 8.70 5.12
C ILE A 188 5.71 10.15 5.56
N GLU A 189 5.64 10.42 6.86
CA GLU A 189 5.31 11.74 7.43
C GLU A 189 6.42 12.79 7.30
N GLU A 190 7.63 12.37 6.92
CA GLU A 190 8.81 13.26 6.85
C GLU A 190 9.19 13.68 5.42
N LEU A 191 8.33 13.40 4.43
CA LEU A 191 8.62 13.79 3.05
C LEU A 191 8.59 15.32 2.91
N GLU A 192 9.79 15.93 2.89
CA GLU A 192 10.01 17.36 2.65
C GLU A 192 9.35 17.78 1.33
N LYS A 193 8.58 18.88 1.36
CA LYS A 193 7.94 19.45 0.17
C LYS A 193 8.99 19.85 -0.86
N VAL A 194 8.67 19.63 -2.13
CA VAL A 194 9.54 20.02 -3.23
C VAL A 194 9.45 21.53 -3.47
N ASP A 195 10.46 22.27 -3.01
CA ASP A 195 10.57 23.73 -3.10
C ASP A 195 11.48 24.19 -4.25
N ARG A 196 12.30 23.30 -4.79
CA ARG A 196 13.29 23.59 -5.82
C ARG A 196 13.24 22.63 -7.00
N ASP A 197 13.80 23.09 -8.11
CA ASP A 197 14.04 22.32 -9.31
C ASP A 197 15.34 21.51 -9.23
N ASP A 198 15.48 20.55 -10.15
CA ASP A 198 16.62 19.66 -10.28
C ASP A 198 17.04 18.94 -8.99
N VAL A 199 16.12 18.13 -8.47
CA VAL A 199 16.20 17.47 -7.17
C VAL A 199 15.80 15.99 -7.28
N TRP A 200 16.40 15.14 -6.46
CA TRP A 200 15.98 13.75 -6.35
C TRP A 200 14.71 13.62 -5.49
N VAL A 201 13.67 13.05 -6.10
CA VAL A 201 12.33 12.98 -5.50
C VAL A 201 11.79 11.57 -5.51
N THR A 202 10.91 11.29 -4.55
CA THR A 202 10.13 10.05 -4.46
C THR A 202 8.64 10.38 -4.41
N PRO A 203 7.75 9.64 -5.09
CA PRO A 203 6.33 9.86 -4.94
C PRO A 203 5.84 9.26 -3.62
N GLY A 204 4.83 9.88 -3.00
CA GLY A 204 4.08 9.20 -1.95
C GLY A 204 3.43 7.93 -2.51
N ILE A 205 3.59 6.79 -1.84
CA ILE A 205 3.03 5.51 -2.30
C ILE A 205 1.49 5.58 -2.16
N PRO A 206 0.71 5.46 -3.24
CA PRO A 206 -0.76 5.41 -3.15
C PRO A 206 -1.23 4.03 -2.69
N LEU A 207 -1.08 3.74 -1.40
CA LEU A 207 -1.25 2.38 -0.87
C LEU A 207 -2.68 1.85 -1.07
N LEU A 208 -3.69 2.71 -1.03
CA LEU A 208 -5.08 2.35 -1.32
C LEU A 208 -5.27 1.79 -2.74
N VAL A 209 -4.49 2.27 -3.72
CA VAL A 209 -4.51 1.71 -5.09
C VAL A 209 -3.99 0.28 -5.07
N PHE A 210 -2.91 0.02 -4.33
CA PHE A 210 -2.36 -1.33 -4.21
C PHE A 210 -3.25 -2.25 -3.39
N PHE A 211 -3.93 -1.77 -2.35
CA PHE A 211 -4.97 -2.52 -1.65
C PHE A 211 -6.12 -2.88 -2.59
N THR A 212 -6.52 -1.96 -3.47
CA THR A 212 -7.56 -2.22 -4.48
C THR A 212 -7.14 -3.32 -5.45
N VAL A 213 -5.94 -3.24 -6.01
CA VAL A 213 -5.38 -4.29 -6.87
C VAL A 213 -5.25 -5.62 -6.11
N GLY A 214 -4.75 -5.57 -4.87
CA GLY A 214 -4.60 -6.73 -4.01
C GLY A 214 -5.92 -7.40 -3.64
N TYR A 215 -6.97 -6.62 -3.45
CA TYR A 215 -8.32 -7.09 -3.21
C TYR A 215 -8.92 -7.76 -4.44
N PHE A 216 -8.84 -7.13 -5.62
CA PHE A 216 -9.30 -7.78 -6.84
C PHE A 216 -8.52 -9.06 -7.14
N PHE A 217 -7.20 -9.05 -6.93
CA PHE A 217 -6.42 -10.28 -7.05
C PHE A 217 -6.91 -11.35 -6.06
N ASN A 218 -7.17 -10.98 -4.80
CA ASN A 218 -7.76 -11.91 -3.82
C ASN A 218 -9.11 -12.48 -4.28
N LEU A 219 -9.98 -11.66 -4.86
CA LEU A 219 -11.29 -12.10 -5.34
C LEU A 219 -11.20 -13.13 -6.47
N PHE A 220 -10.19 -13.04 -7.35
CA PHE A 220 -10.08 -13.90 -8.54
C PHE A 220 -9.09 -15.04 -8.40
N ALA A 221 -8.02 -14.83 -7.65
CA ALA A 221 -6.88 -15.75 -7.57
C ALA A 221 -6.50 -16.13 -6.14
N GLY A 222 -6.87 -15.35 -5.13
CA GLY A 222 -6.54 -15.59 -3.72
C GLY A 222 -5.29 -14.87 -3.24
N GLU A 223 -4.52 -15.49 -2.36
CA GLU A 223 -3.40 -14.86 -1.67
C GLU A 223 -2.06 -15.14 -2.34
N VAL A 224 -1.37 -14.09 -2.81
CA VAL A 224 -0.06 -14.20 -3.46
C VAL A 224 0.96 -14.89 -2.55
N MET A 225 0.96 -14.53 -1.26
CA MET A 225 1.88 -15.10 -0.28
C MET A 225 1.68 -16.62 -0.12
N ALA A 226 0.44 -17.09 -0.14
CA ALA A 226 0.13 -18.52 -0.08
C ALA A 226 0.74 -19.28 -1.28
N TYR A 227 0.66 -18.71 -2.49
CA TYR A 227 1.30 -19.28 -3.68
C TYR A 227 2.82 -19.31 -3.57
N LEU A 228 3.44 -18.25 -3.04
CA LEU A 228 4.89 -18.19 -2.83
C LEU A 228 5.36 -19.25 -1.83
N PHE A 229 4.66 -19.41 -0.69
CA PHE A 229 5.02 -20.45 0.26
C PHE A 229 4.87 -21.84 -0.34
N ARG A 230 3.81 -22.08 -1.11
CA ARG A 230 3.62 -23.37 -1.78
C ARG A 230 4.70 -23.66 -2.82
N SER A 231 5.18 -22.66 -3.56
CA SER A 231 6.23 -22.86 -4.57
C SER A 231 7.62 -23.07 -3.96
N LEU A 232 7.85 -22.54 -2.76
CA LEU A 232 9.10 -22.71 -2.01
C LEU A 232 9.09 -23.96 -1.11
N ALA A 233 7.92 -24.51 -0.83
CA ALA A 233 7.80 -25.75 -0.06
C ALA A 233 8.36 -26.93 -0.88
N PRO A 234 9.27 -27.74 -0.31
CA PRO A 234 9.73 -28.95 -0.98
C PRO A 234 8.54 -29.87 -1.25
N ASN A 235 8.49 -30.45 -2.46
CA ASN A 235 7.46 -31.43 -2.78
C ASN A 235 7.51 -32.57 -1.76
N PRO A 236 6.37 -33.02 -1.21
CA PRO A 236 6.36 -34.21 -0.37
C PRO A 236 6.87 -35.39 -1.22
N THR A 237 7.98 -35.99 -0.79
CA THR A 237 8.52 -37.25 -1.32
C THR A 237 7.57 -38.40 -1.07
#